data_AF-A0AAJ1W4S1-F1
#
_entry.id   AF-A0AAJ1W4S1-F1
#
_cell.length_a   1.000
_cell.length_b   1.000
_cell.length_c   1.000
_cell.angle_alpha   90.00
_cell.angle_beta   90.00
_cell.angle_gamma   90.00
#
_symmetry.space_group_name_H-M   'P 1'
#
loop_
_entity.id
_entity.type
_entity.pdbx_description
1 polymer ?
#
loop_
_entity_poly.entity_id
_entity_poly.type
_entity_poly.pdbx_seq_one_letter_code
_entity_poly.pdbx_strand_id
1 'polypeptide(L)'
;MAGPLRAAANQLAESGERVHETVYDFDWEGLSRNAADTRADRELMQDRTVAADLHALADAYENGKNTMQPMIDGLNNKAQGLEADHFAVSEDWVVTDTYDYAAAKKLAKLMGLDDSDINAVQSQRANEAATETVTLQRLADELGTADTNTAAAIRAAIAALSGSNGPQLALPPGLAPGQVRNLGPVAGTGAHIPGIGAADLGEIIRLPSGQYVAVLGDSYRGGQMGDGEHFPSVAVPVTFDAHGRAHFGAPLTGPDGSNVLFPLPQAAKNAGANNALPAGSITTRDGRTYMMVVGTNTNEGLAPQGGSWLVEVTNNPAGGWKPIDGSYKPWASIPNPTAGVPGEPLRISDPAKAPTQISGYQGNDGKIYIAADGFDRHQGVTMYRVDPDHITNRDAWQPWTGHEFGNPEQQPVRVSRDNFGELSFREVEGRPVLSGFNGGTGNTEVRVGNAFPSEIFDKGSSTLVAAGGSWGEPDRVPQNYGGYIMPGATLDNMGILVSQWNTTPVNPGIPYTVEQFQVNPNHR
;
A
#
# COMPACT_ATOMS: atom_id res chain seq x y z
N MET A 1 30.17 -2.73 -0.26
CA MET A 1 29.04 -3.66 -0.46
C MET A 1 28.13 -3.27 -1.61
N ALA A 2 27.84 -1.98 -1.84
CA ALA A 2 26.91 -1.54 -2.90
C ALA A 2 27.24 -2.07 -4.32
N GLY A 3 28.49 -1.92 -4.79
CA GLY A 3 28.88 -2.36 -6.15
C GLY A 3 28.60 -3.83 -6.48
N PRO A 4 29.11 -4.78 -5.67
CA PRO A 4 28.81 -6.21 -5.85
C PRO A 4 27.31 -6.56 -5.79
N LEU A 5 26.53 -5.89 -4.93
CA LEU A 5 25.09 -6.10 -4.84
C LEU A 5 24.36 -5.67 -6.11
N ARG A 6 24.70 -4.50 -6.68
CA ARG A 6 24.13 -4.04 -7.96
C ARG A 6 24.49 -4.98 -9.11
N ALA A 7 25.71 -5.50 -9.14
CA ALA A 7 26.13 -6.45 -10.15
C ALA A 7 25.32 -7.76 -10.07
N ALA A 8 25.11 -8.28 -8.87
CA ALA A 8 24.28 -9.47 -8.64
C ALA A 8 22.81 -9.23 -9.05
N ALA A 9 22.25 -8.06 -8.71
CA ALA A 9 20.89 -7.67 -9.11
C ALA A 9 20.71 -7.65 -10.63
N ASN A 10 21.63 -6.99 -11.34
CA ASN A 10 21.61 -6.92 -12.80
C ASN A 10 21.70 -8.32 -13.42
N GLN A 11 22.64 -9.15 -12.93
CA GLN A 11 22.83 -10.51 -13.44
C GLN A 11 21.61 -11.40 -13.22
N LEU A 12 20.91 -11.25 -12.08
CA LEU A 12 19.68 -11.97 -11.79
C LEU A 12 18.55 -11.55 -12.74
N ALA A 13 18.32 -10.24 -12.90
CA ALA A 13 17.30 -9.71 -13.80
C ALA A 13 17.53 -10.18 -15.25
N GLU A 14 18.76 -10.06 -15.75
CA GLU A 14 19.12 -10.55 -17.08
C GLU A 14 18.95 -12.07 -17.21
N SER A 15 19.21 -12.84 -16.15
CA SER A 15 19.03 -14.29 -16.18
C SER A 15 17.56 -14.67 -16.25
N GLY A 16 16.71 -13.98 -15.47
CA GLY A 16 15.26 -14.17 -15.52
C GLY A 16 14.70 -13.83 -16.90
N GLU A 17 15.16 -12.73 -17.52
CA GLU A 17 14.78 -12.35 -18.88
C GLU A 17 15.18 -13.41 -19.91
N ARG A 18 16.41 -13.93 -19.85
CA ARG A 18 16.83 -15.01 -20.76
C ARG A 18 15.98 -16.28 -20.62
N VAL A 19 15.64 -16.66 -19.39
CA VAL A 19 14.79 -17.84 -19.14
C VAL A 19 13.38 -17.59 -19.69
N HIS A 20 12.83 -16.42 -19.44
CA HIS A 20 11.52 -15.99 -19.93
C HIS A 20 11.46 -16.01 -21.47
N GLU A 21 12.39 -15.36 -22.15
CA GLU A 21 12.48 -15.33 -23.60
C GLU A 21 12.61 -16.75 -24.18
N THR A 22 13.44 -17.59 -23.57
CA THR A 22 13.61 -18.99 -24.01
C THR A 22 12.29 -19.78 -23.95
N VAL A 23 11.46 -19.56 -22.92
CA VAL A 23 10.16 -20.24 -22.79
C VAL A 23 9.18 -19.74 -23.86
N TYR A 24 9.17 -18.43 -24.10
CA TYR A 24 8.28 -17.79 -25.08
C TYR A 24 8.64 -18.12 -26.54
N ASP A 25 9.93 -18.34 -26.83
CA ASP A 25 10.44 -18.66 -28.17
C ASP A 25 10.32 -20.15 -28.55
N PHE A 26 9.86 -21.01 -27.63
CA PHE A 26 9.62 -22.42 -27.98
C PHE A 26 8.48 -22.55 -28.99
N ASP A 27 8.70 -23.40 -29.99
CA ASP A 27 7.74 -23.69 -31.06
C ASP A 27 6.74 -24.77 -30.57
N TRP A 28 5.84 -24.37 -29.67
CA TRP A 28 4.79 -25.22 -29.08
C TRP A 28 3.47 -24.46 -28.91
N GLU A 29 2.35 -25.18 -29.02
CA GLU A 29 1.00 -24.61 -29.03
C GLU A 29 0.06 -25.28 -28.01
N GLY A 30 -1.06 -24.62 -27.70
CA GLY A 30 -2.12 -25.15 -26.86
C GLY A 30 -2.01 -24.77 -25.37
N LEU A 31 -2.89 -25.35 -24.54
CA LEU A 31 -3.03 -24.99 -23.12
C LEU A 31 -1.74 -25.18 -22.30
N SER A 32 -0.88 -26.13 -22.70
CA SER A 32 0.40 -26.36 -22.04
C SER A 32 1.41 -25.22 -22.24
N ARG A 33 1.39 -24.56 -23.41
CA ARG A 33 2.17 -23.34 -23.67
C ARG A 33 1.70 -22.21 -22.76
N ASN A 34 0.40 -21.94 -22.71
CA ASN A 34 -0.16 -20.86 -21.88
C ASN A 34 0.20 -21.03 -20.39
N ALA A 35 0.20 -22.26 -19.89
CA ALA A 35 0.61 -22.57 -18.51
C ALA A 35 2.11 -22.34 -18.28
N ALA A 36 2.96 -22.64 -19.27
CA ALA A 36 4.39 -22.40 -19.23
C ALA A 36 4.72 -20.90 -19.32
N ASP A 37 4.09 -20.16 -20.24
CA ASP A 37 4.22 -18.70 -20.39
C ASP A 37 3.81 -17.99 -19.09
N THR A 38 2.66 -18.37 -18.52
CA THR A 38 2.19 -17.83 -17.22
C THR A 38 3.18 -18.13 -16.09
N ARG A 39 3.84 -19.29 -16.12
CA ARG A 39 4.85 -19.61 -15.11
C ARG A 39 6.14 -18.82 -15.33
N ALA A 40 6.61 -18.69 -16.56
CA ALA A 40 7.75 -17.87 -16.91
C ALA A 40 7.54 -16.39 -16.51
N ASP A 41 6.35 -15.84 -16.73
CA ASP A 41 5.99 -14.48 -16.29
C ASP A 41 6.09 -14.32 -14.76
N ARG A 42 5.61 -15.31 -13.99
CA ARG A 42 5.70 -15.31 -12.53
C ARG A 42 7.15 -15.39 -12.06
N GLU A 43 7.96 -16.26 -12.66
CA GLU A 43 9.37 -16.42 -12.31
C GLU A 43 10.17 -15.15 -12.66
N LEU A 44 9.94 -14.55 -13.83
CA LEU A 44 10.53 -13.26 -14.20
C LEU A 44 10.15 -12.13 -13.22
N MET A 45 8.89 -12.09 -12.78
CA MET A 45 8.42 -11.11 -11.81
C MET A 45 9.10 -11.30 -10.44
N GLN A 46 9.29 -12.55 -10.01
CA GLN A 46 10.01 -12.88 -8.77
C GLN A 46 11.48 -12.47 -8.87
N ASP A 47 12.17 -12.83 -9.96
CA ASP A 47 13.57 -12.47 -10.19
C ASP A 47 13.78 -10.95 -10.20
N ARG A 48 12.89 -10.21 -10.86
CA ARG A 48 12.91 -8.74 -10.86
C ARG A 48 12.65 -8.15 -9.47
N THR A 49 11.84 -8.81 -8.65
CA THR A 49 11.58 -8.39 -7.26
C THR A 49 12.82 -8.57 -6.39
N VAL A 50 13.46 -9.73 -6.45
CA VAL A 50 14.71 -9.99 -5.75
C VAL A 50 15.82 -9.03 -6.22
N ALA A 51 15.90 -8.77 -7.53
CA ALA A 51 16.85 -7.79 -8.08
C ALA A 51 16.60 -6.37 -7.56
N ALA A 52 15.34 -5.93 -7.48
CA ALA A 52 14.98 -4.63 -6.91
C ALA A 52 15.37 -4.52 -5.42
N ASP A 53 15.17 -5.58 -4.63
CA ASP A 53 15.55 -5.57 -3.21
C ASP A 53 17.08 -5.57 -3.02
N LEU A 54 17.82 -6.27 -3.89
CA LEU A 54 19.29 -6.19 -3.93
C LEU A 54 19.77 -4.76 -4.25
N HIS A 55 19.09 -4.05 -5.15
CA HIS A 55 19.37 -2.64 -5.41
C HIS A 55 19.05 -1.76 -4.19
N ALA A 56 17.92 -1.96 -3.52
CA ALA A 56 17.57 -1.21 -2.31
C ALA A 56 18.59 -1.43 -1.18
N LEU A 57 19.11 -2.65 -1.02
CA LEU A 57 20.20 -2.93 -0.08
C LEU A 57 21.50 -2.21 -0.49
N ALA A 58 21.81 -2.19 -1.79
CA ALA A 58 22.97 -1.44 -2.29
C ALA A 58 22.86 0.06 -2.01
N ASP A 59 21.68 0.64 -2.24
CA ASP A 59 21.38 2.05 -1.97
C ASP A 59 21.52 2.38 -0.48
N ALA A 60 21.03 1.51 0.42
CA ALA A 60 21.16 1.71 1.86
C ALA A 60 22.63 1.79 2.31
N TYR A 61 23.49 0.90 1.79
CA TYR A 61 24.93 0.96 2.07
C TYR A 61 25.60 2.21 1.50
N GLU A 62 25.25 2.62 0.28
CA GLU A 62 25.85 3.76 -0.39
C GLU A 62 25.42 5.09 0.24
N ASN A 63 24.14 5.25 0.53
CA ASN A 63 23.60 6.43 1.21
C ASN A 63 24.18 6.58 2.61
N GLY A 64 24.23 5.48 3.39
CA GLY A 64 24.84 5.51 4.73
C GLY A 64 26.29 5.99 4.69
N LYS A 65 27.10 5.48 3.75
CA LYS A 65 28.47 5.97 3.53
C LYS A 65 28.50 7.46 3.19
N ASN A 66 27.68 7.89 2.23
CA ASN A 66 27.68 9.28 1.75
C ASN A 66 27.22 10.27 2.83
N THR A 67 26.32 9.86 3.74
CA THR A 67 25.87 10.66 4.87
C THR A 67 26.90 10.73 5.99
N MET A 68 27.51 9.60 6.36
CA MET A 68 28.42 9.53 7.52
C MET A 68 29.83 10.02 7.21
N GLN A 69 30.33 9.85 5.99
CA GLN A 69 31.72 10.20 5.66
C GLN A 69 32.07 11.68 5.94
N PRO A 70 31.25 12.68 5.55
CA PRO A 70 31.55 14.07 5.87
C PRO A 70 31.56 14.36 7.38
N MET A 71 30.74 13.65 8.17
CA MET A 71 30.70 13.79 9.63
C MET A 71 31.98 13.23 10.27
N ILE A 72 32.43 12.07 9.80
CA ILE A 72 33.70 11.44 10.22
C ILE A 72 34.88 12.35 9.87
N ASP A 73 34.92 12.88 8.65
CA ASP A 73 35.97 13.80 8.22
C ASP A 73 35.96 15.08 9.06
N GLY A 74 34.77 15.61 9.39
CA GLY A 74 34.60 16.77 10.25
C GLY A 74 35.13 16.56 11.67
N LEU A 75 34.79 15.43 12.30
CA LEU A 75 35.30 15.05 13.61
C LEU A 75 36.84 14.92 13.61
N ASN A 76 37.39 14.20 12.63
CA ASN A 76 38.83 13.98 12.52
C ASN A 76 39.60 15.30 12.30
N ASN A 77 39.16 16.11 11.35
CA ASN A 77 39.83 17.38 11.04
C ASN A 77 39.80 18.33 12.24
N LYS A 78 38.69 18.37 12.97
CA LYS A 78 38.55 19.26 14.13
C LYS A 78 39.38 18.78 15.32
N ALA A 79 39.37 17.48 15.61
CA ALA A 79 40.23 16.90 16.64
C ALA A 79 41.71 17.15 16.35
N GLN A 80 42.17 16.88 15.12
CA GLN A 80 43.56 17.14 14.72
C GLN A 80 43.94 18.63 14.82
N GLY A 81 43.01 19.53 14.46
CA GLY A 81 43.23 20.97 14.59
C GLY A 81 43.41 21.41 16.04
N LEU A 82 42.62 20.85 16.96
CA LEU A 82 42.72 21.13 18.40
C LEU A 82 44.01 20.54 19.00
N GLU A 83 44.36 19.32 18.62
CA GLU A 83 45.61 18.68 19.05
C GLU A 83 46.86 19.43 18.59
N ALA A 84 46.81 20.00 17.39
CA ALA A 84 47.88 20.86 16.88
C ALA A 84 48.01 22.19 17.65
N ASP A 85 46.94 22.65 18.30
CA ASP A 85 46.91 23.88 19.10
C ASP A 85 46.97 23.61 20.61
N HIS A 86 47.70 22.57 21.04
CA HIS A 86 47.91 22.25 22.46
C HIS A 86 46.62 21.96 23.25
N PHE A 87 45.59 21.42 22.62
CA PHE A 87 44.49 20.75 23.33
C PHE A 87 44.66 19.23 23.26
N ALA A 88 44.03 18.50 24.17
CA ALA A 88 43.84 17.06 24.11
C ALA A 88 42.35 16.76 23.96
N VAL A 89 41.99 15.80 23.11
CA VAL A 89 40.61 15.34 22.92
C VAL A 89 40.48 13.93 23.49
N SER A 90 39.53 13.71 24.39
CA SER A 90 39.27 12.38 24.96
C SER A 90 38.37 11.51 24.07
N GLU A 91 38.21 10.23 24.43
CA GLU A 91 37.25 9.32 23.77
C GLU A 91 35.80 9.80 23.86
N ASP A 92 35.45 10.51 24.94
CA ASP A 92 34.13 11.14 25.15
C ASP A 92 34.01 12.52 24.49
N TRP A 93 34.94 12.85 23.58
CA TRP A 93 35.03 14.11 22.86
C TRP A 93 35.18 15.36 23.75
N VAL A 94 35.77 15.19 24.95
CA VAL A 94 36.07 16.29 25.86
C VAL A 94 37.41 16.91 25.48
N VAL A 95 37.41 18.23 25.27
CA VAL A 95 38.59 19.02 24.92
C VAL A 95 39.19 19.58 26.20
N THR A 96 40.47 19.31 26.41
CA THR A 96 41.25 19.78 27.58
C THR A 96 42.45 20.58 27.12
N ASP A 97 42.63 21.78 27.66
CA ASP A 97 43.82 22.58 27.37
C ASP A 97 45.08 21.99 28.03
N THR A 98 46.14 21.82 27.24
CA THR A 98 47.42 21.24 27.67
C THR A 98 48.57 22.25 27.63
N TYR A 99 48.28 23.52 27.35
CA TYR A 99 49.31 24.56 27.32
C TYR A 99 49.99 24.75 28.69
N ASP A 100 51.33 24.83 28.71
CA ASP A 100 52.11 24.98 29.94
C ASP A 100 52.13 26.44 30.43
N TYR A 101 51.05 26.82 31.10
CA TYR A 101 50.91 28.15 31.73
C TYR A 101 51.94 28.41 32.82
N ALA A 102 52.44 27.37 33.51
CA ALA A 102 53.42 27.53 34.57
C ALA A 102 54.78 27.96 34.00
N ALA A 103 55.20 27.35 32.88
CA ALA A 103 56.37 27.76 32.14
C ALA A 103 56.20 29.19 31.57
N ALA A 104 55.04 29.51 31.00
CA ALA A 104 54.76 30.84 30.45
C ALA A 104 54.86 31.95 31.53
N LYS A 105 54.23 31.75 32.70
CA LYS A 105 54.28 32.70 33.83
C LYS A 105 55.70 32.88 34.37
N LYS A 106 56.47 31.79 34.45
CA LYS A 106 57.87 31.84 34.87
C LYS A 106 58.72 32.69 33.91
N LEU A 107 58.49 32.59 32.61
CA LEU A 107 59.17 33.40 31.59
C LEU A 107 58.78 34.88 31.68
N ALA A 108 57.49 35.19 31.79
CA ALA A 108 56.99 36.57 31.92
C ALA A 108 57.61 37.28 33.14
N LYS A 109 57.66 36.59 34.29
CA LYS A 109 58.29 37.10 35.50
C LYS A 109 59.79 37.39 35.33
N LEU A 110 60.49 36.54 34.58
CA LEU A 110 61.92 36.71 34.26
C LEU A 110 62.18 37.93 33.37
N MET A 111 61.18 38.33 32.57
CA MET A 111 61.19 39.51 31.71
C MET A 111 60.62 40.77 32.39
N GLY A 112 60.20 40.69 33.66
CA GLY A 112 59.62 41.81 34.41
C GLY A 112 58.17 42.15 34.05
N LEU A 113 57.45 41.25 33.39
CA LEU A 113 56.03 41.38 33.04
C LEU A 113 55.14 40.77 34.15
N ASP A 114 53.88 41.19 34.22
CA ASP A 114 52.87 40.56 35.10
C ASP A 114 52.13 39.41 34.39
N ASP A 115 51.27 38.70 35.14
CA ASP A 115 50.54 37.51 34.64
C ASP A 115 49.20 37.85 33.95
N SER A 116 48.85 39.13 33.77
CA SER A 116 47.50 39.55 33.34
C SER A 116 47.12 38.99 31.98
N ASP A 117 47.98 39.16 30.98
CA ASP A 117 47.79 38.63 29.61
C ASP A 117 47.73 37.09 29.58
N ILE A 118 48.57 36.42 30.39
CA ILE A 118 48.58 34.95 30.47
C ILE A 118 47.29 34.43 31.08
N ASN A 119 46.78 35.08 32.13
CA ASN A 119 45.49 34.72 32.74
C ASN A 119 44.32 34.98 31.79
N ALA A 120 44.39 36.03 30.96
CA ALA A 120 43.40 36.30 29.92
C ALA A 120 43.39 35.19 28.85
N VAL A 121 44.57 34.80 28.33
CA VAL A 121 44.72 33.69 27.39
C VAL A 121 44.24 32.38 28.00
N GLN A 122 44.59 32.10 29.26
CA GLN A 122 44.13 30.91 29.97
C GLN A 122 42.60 30.85 30.07
N SER A 123 41.95 31.98 30.34
CA SER A 123 40.50 32.07 30.40
C SER A 123 39.84 31.92 29.02
N GLN A 124 40.46 32.50 27.98
CA GLN A 124 39.99 32.36 26.60
C GLN A 124 40.05 30.91 26.12
N ARG A 125 41.18 30.24 26.34
CA ARG A 125 41.38 28.84 25.94
C ARG A 125 40.51 27.88 26.73
N ALA A 126 40.19 28.19 27.99
CA ALA A 126 39.19 27.44 28.75
C ALA A 126 37.78 27.55 28.13
N ASN A 127 37.38 28.73 27.65
CA ASN A 127 36.10 28.91 26.95
C ASN A 127 36.09 28.22 25.58
N GLU A 128 37.22 28.24 24.88
CA GLU A 128 37.42 27.53 23.62
C GLU A 128 37.27 26.01 23.83
N ALA A 129 37.99 25.43 24.79
CA ALA A 129 37.87 24.02 25.16
C ALA A 129 36.41 23.62 25.48
N ALA A 130 35.68 24.46 26.24
CA ALA A 130 34.28 24.21 26.54
C ALA A 130 33.38 24.25 25.28
N THR A 131 33.59 25.23 24.40
CA THR A 131 32.83 25.38 23.15
C THR A 131 33.10 24.24 22.17
N GLU A 132 34.36 23.84 22.08
CA GLU A 132 34.85 22.79 21.20
C GLU A 132 34.38 21.41 21.66
N THR A 133 34.36 21.17 22.98
CA THR A 133 33.74 19.97 23.58
C THR A 133 32.28 19.82 23.13
N VAL A 134 31.47 20.86 23.30
CA VAL A 134 30.05 20.83 22.90
C VAL A 134 29.92 20.58 21.38
N THR A 135 30.81 21.17 20.58
CA THR A 135 30.76 21.02 19.12
C THR A 135 31.08 19.59 18.68
N LEU A 136 32.14 18.99 19.23
CA LEU A 136 32.53 17.62 18.90
C LEU A 136 31.49 16.61 19.39
N GLN A 137 30.96 16.78 20.59
CA GLN A 137 29.89 15.91 21.13
C GLN A 137 28.64 15.95 20.25
N ARG A 138 28.19 17.14 19.82
CA ARG A 138 27.06 17.25 18.90
C ARG A 138 27.32 16.53 17.57
N LEU A 139 28.50 16.68 16.98
CA LEU A 139 28.86 16.00 15.73
C LEU A 139 28.91 14.46 15.91
N ALA A 140 29.38 13.99 17.07
CA ALA A 140 29.39 12.59 17.43
C ALA A 140 27.95 12.03 17.61
N ASP A 141 27.06 12.78 18.24
CA ASP A 141 25.64 12.41 18.39
C ASP A 141 24.91 12.36 17.03
N GLU A 142 25.19 13.32 16.15
CA GLU A 142 24.67 13.34 14.78
C GLU A 142 25.15 12.13 13.97
N LEU A 143 26.44 11.78 14.09
CA LEU A 143 26.99 10.57 13.49
C LEU A 143 26.33 9.31 14.05
N GLY A 144 26.13 9.22 15.37
CA GLY A 144 25.46 8.08 16.01
C GLY A 144 23.99 7.92 15.55
N THR A 145 23.29 9.03 15.32
CA THR A 145 21.94 9.03 14.74
C THR A 145 21.97 8.56 13.28
N ALA A 146 22.92 9.04 12.48
CA ALA A 146 23.08 8.62 11.09
C ALA A 146 23.43 7.13 10.95
N ASP A 147 24.27 6.60 11.84
CA ASP A 147 24.60 5.17 11.91
C ASP A 147 23.36 4.33 12.26
N THR A 148 22.61 4.74 13.28
CA THR A 148 21.38 4.05 13.70
C THR A 148 20.35 4.00 12.56
N ASN A 149 20.16 5.11 11.85
CA ASN A 149 19.27 5.20 10.70
C ASN A 149 19.75 4.33 9.53
N THR A 150 21.06 4.33 9.25
CA THR A 150 21.67 3.47 8.23
C THR A 150 21.46 1.99 8.58
N ALA A 151 21.69 1.60 9.83
CA ALA A 151 21.47 0.24 10.30
C ALA A 151 20.00 -0.17 10.19
N ALA A 152 19.06 0.74 10.48
CA ALA A 152 17.63 0.48 10.29
C ALA A 152 17.28 0.28 8.81
N ALA A 153 17.80 1.11 7.90
CA ALA A 153 17.58 0.98 6.46
C ALA A 153 18.16 -0.33 5.91
N ILE A 154 19.37 -0.71 6.33
CA ILE A 154 19.98 -1.99 5.98
C ILE A 154 19.13 -3.17 6.49
N ARG A 155 18.69 -3.13 7.75
CA ARG A 155 17.82 -4.19 8.31
C ARG A 155 16.50 -4.31 7.55
N ALA A 156 15.88 -3.19 7.18
CA ALA A 156 14.65 -3.17 6.40
C ALA A 156 14.87 -3.78 5.00
N ALA A 157 15.96 -3.40 4.32
CA ALA A 157 16.31 -3.96 3.02
C ALA A 157 16.64 -5.47 3.08
N ILE A 158 17.32 -5.93 4.13
CA ILE A 158 17.57 -7.36 4.38
C ILE A 158 16.27 -8.11 4.67
N ALA A 159 15.35 -7.51 5.43
CA ALA A 159 14.04 -8.09 5.68
C ALA A 159 13.21 -8.20 4.39
N ALA A 160 13.27 -7.18 3.52
CA ALA A 160 12.67 -7.22 2.19
C ALA A 160 13.30 -8.32 1.32
N LEU A 161 14.63 -8.44 1.30
CA LEU A 161 15.37 -9.54 0.63
C LEU A 161 14.99 -10.94 1.14
N SER A 162 14.76 -11.06 2.44
CA SER A 162 14.27 -12.30 3.06
C SER A 162 12.78 -12.52 2.76
N GLY A 163 12.08 -11.44 2.42
CA GLY A 163 10.68 -11.36 2.01
C GLY A 163 10.43 -11.46 0.50
N SER A 164 11.44 -11.34 -0.35
CA SER A 164 11.37 -11.60 -1.80
C SER A 164 11.53 -13.06 -2.18
N ASN A 165 11.96 -13.89 -1.22
CA ASN A 165 11.58 -15.30 -1.09
C ASN A 165 10.56 -15.52 0.05
N GLY A 166 10.00 -14.43 0.59
CA GLY A 166 8.97 -14.48 1.62
C GLY A 166 7.79 -15.27 1.11
N PRO A 167 7.09 -15.99 2.00
CA PRO A 167 6.18 -17.05 1.60
C PRO A 167 5.24 -16.50 0.52
N GLN A 168 5.39 -17.03 -0.70
CA GLN A 168 4.26 -17.09 -1.62
C GLN A 168 3.09 -17.53 -0.76
N LEU A 169 1.98 -16.78 -0.80
CA LEU A 169 0.80 -17.03 0.03
C LEU A 169 0.51 -18.54 0.10
N ALA A 170 1.05 -19.20 1.12
CA ALA A 170 1.03 -20.64 1.26
C ALA A 170 -0.05 -20.92 2.28
N LEU A 171 -1.29 -20.66 1.87
CA LEU A 171 -2.42 -20.97 2.73
C LEU A 171 -2.40 -22.47 3.02
N PRO A 172 -2.81 -22.91 4.22
CA PRO A 172 -2.71 -24.31 4.63
C PRO A 172 -3.31 -25.25 3.57
N PRO A 173 -2.63 -26.32 3.12
CA PRO A 173 -3.27 -27.27 2.21
C PRO A 173 -4.52 -27.88 2.85
N GLY A 174 -5.56 -28.16 2.04
CA GLY A 174 -6.68 -28.99 2.48
C GLY A 174 -8.07 -28.35 2.48
N LEU A 175 -8.38 -27.45 1.54
CA LEU A 175 -9.77 -27.18 1.16
C LEU A 175 -10.10 -27.93 -0.13
N ALA A 176 -11.25 -28.62 -0.14
CA ALA A 176 -11.82 -29.17 -1.38
C ALA A 176 -12.46 -28.03 -2.21
N PRO A 177 -12.68 -28.23 -3.53
CA PRO A 177 -13.36 -27.24 -4.36
C PRO A 177 -14.70 -26.79 -3.76
N GLY A 178 -14.91 -25.47 -3.74
CA GLY A 178 -16.06 -24.80 -3.15
C GLY A 178 -15.99 -24.60 -1.63
N GLN A 179 -14.95 -25.08 -0.95
CA GLN A 179 -14.82 -24.91 0.50
C GLN A 179 -14.14 -23.59 0.87
N VAL A 180 -14.56 -23.08 2.02
CA VAL A 180 -14.07 -21.83 2.61
C VAL A 180 -13.79 -22.04 4.09
N ARG A 181 -12.77 -21.35 4.60
CA ARG A 181 -12.43 -21.29 6.02
C ARG A 181 -12.15 -19.85 6.43
N ASN A 182 -12.88 -19.36 7.42
CA ASN A 182 -12.55 -18.10 8.08
C ASN A 182 -11.32 -18.29 8.99
N LEU A 183 -10.27 -17.49 8.79
CA LEU A 183 -9.05 -17.48 9.60
C LEU A 183 -9.10 -16.39 10.69
N GLY A 184 -10.19 -15.62 10.76
CA GLY A 184 -10.45 -14.58 11.75
C GLY A 184 -9.79 -13.24 11.40
N PRO A 185 -9.85 -12.28 12.34
CA PRO A 185 -9.44 -10.91 12.10
C PRO A 185 -7.92 -10.76 11.93
N VAL A 186 -7.53 -9.93 10.98
CA VAL A 186 -6.13 -9.55 10.69
C VAL A 186 -5.90 -8.04 10.82
N ALA A 187 -6.97 -7.24 10.89
CA ALA A 187 -6.89 -5.80 11.12
C ALA A 187 -8.16 -5.24 11.80
N GLY A 188 -8.05 -4.08 12.45
CA GLY A 188 -9.18 -3.39 13.09
C GLY A 188 -9.55 -3.95 14.46
N THR A 189 -10.83 -3.95 14.84
CA THR A 189 -11.26 -4.30 16.21
C THR A 189 -10.71 -5.66 16.65
N GLY A 190 -9.83 -5.65 17.66
CA GLY A 190 -9.23 -6.87 18.22
C GLY A 190 -8.08 -7.47 17.41
N ALA A 191 -7.63 -6.83 16.31
CA ALA A 191 -6.48 -7.24 15.51
C ALA A 191 -5.54 -6.06 15.20
N HIS A 192 -4.25 -6.26 15.45
CA HIS A 192 -3.30 -5.16 15.57
C HIS A 192 -2.91 -4.53 14.23
N ILE A 193 -3.22 -3.24 14.06
CA ILE A 193 -2.43 -2.32 13.24
C ILE A 193 -1.74 -1.36 14.22
N PRO A 194 -0.41 -1.14 14.15
CA PRO A 194 0.25 -0.16 14.99
C PRO A 194 -0.39 1.24 14.85
N GLY A 195 -1.01 1.73 15.92
CA GLY A 195 -1.63 3.05 16.01
C GLY A 195 -3.09 3.15 15.55
N ILE A 196 -3.67 2.08 14.99
CA ILE A 196 -5.06 2.04 14.49
C ILE A 196 -5.78 0.84 15.12
N GLY A 197 -6.87 1.09 15.84
CA GLY A 197 -7.61 0.07 16.57
C GLY A 197 -8.88 -0.42 15.87
N ALA A 198 -9.33 0.28 14.82
CA ALA A 198 -10.51 -0.07 14.04
C ALA A 198 -10.30 0.36 12.58
N ALA A 199 -10.59 -0.51 11.63
CA ALA A 199 -10.34 -0.27 10.21
C ALA A 199 -11.17 -1.20 9.35
N ASP A 200 -11.42 -0.79 8.11
CA ASP A 200 -12.09 -1.59 7.10
C ASP A 200 -11.43 -1.58 5.73
N LEU A 201 -12.06 -2.32 4.80
CA LEU A 201 -11.60 -2.63 3.46
C LEU A 201 -10.29 -3.44 3.48
N GLY A 202 -9.18 -2.85 3.02
CA GLY A 202 -7.87 -3.50 3.04
C GLY A 202 -7.51 -4.17 1.73
N GLU A 203 -7.85 -3.57 0.58
CA GLU A 203 -7.33 -4.05 -0.71
C GLU A 203 -5.80 -4.02 -0.68
N ILE A 204 -5.17 -5.18 -0.88
CA ILE A 204 -3.70 -5.26 -0.94
C ILE A 204 -3.24 -4.97 -2.36
N ILE A 205 -2.43 -3.93 -2.49
CA ILE A 205 -1.79 -3.53 -3.75
C ILE A 205 -0.28 -3.55 -3.61
N ARG A 206 0.41 -3.50 -4.75
CA ARG A 206 1.87 -3.42 -4.83
C ARG A 206 2.31 -2.02 -5.18
N LEU A 207 3.20 -1.44 -4.37
CA LEU A 207 3.86 -0.18 -4.69
C LEU A 207 4.89 -0.38 -5.82
N PRO A 208 5.29 0.67 -6.55
CA PRO A 208 6.37 0.57 -7.54
C PRO A 208 7.70 0.03 -7.00
N SER A 209 7.99 0.20 -5.70
CA SER A 209 9.15 -0.38 -5.01
C SER A 209 9.08 -1.91 -4.88
N GLY A 210 7.91 -2.49 -5.13
CA GLY A 210 7.64 -3.91 -4.96
C GLY A 210 7.02 -4.29 -3.62
N GLN A 211 6.97 -3.35 -2.67
CA GLN A 211 6.36 -3.54 -1.34
C GLN A 211 4.84 -3.69 -1.44
N TYR A 212 4.27 -4.63 -0.69
CA TYR A 212 2.81 -4.73 -0.51
C TYR A 212 2.31 -3.76 0.55
N VAL A 213 1.19 -3.11 0.26
CA VAL A 213 0.43 -2.30 1.22
C VAL A 213 -1.05 -2.67 1.15
N ALA A 214 -1.73 -2.66 2.30
CA ALA A 214 -3.19 -2.68 2.35
C ALA A 214 -3.67 -1.23 2.34
N VAL A 215 -4.61 -0.93 1.44
CA VAL A 215 -5.32 0.34 1.38
C VAL A 215 -6.64 0.17 2.13
N LEU A 216 -6.69 0.77 3.30
CA LEU A 216 -7.84 0.76 4.20
C LEU A 216 -8.73 1.96 3.94
N GLY A 217 -10.03 1.79 4.19
CA GLY A 217 -11.00 2.88 4.18
C GLY A 217 -10.93 3.71 5.46
N ASP A 218 -12.10 4.13 5.94
CA ASP A 218 -12.19 4.87 7.19
C ASP A 218 -11.56 4.02 8.31
N SER A 219 -10.60 4.61 9.01
CA SER A 219 -9.86 3.94 10.08
C SER A 219 -9.76 4.85 11.30
N TYR A 220 -9.66 4.26 12.49
CA TYR A 220 -9.75 5.00 13.73
C TYR A 220 -8.70 4.53 14.73
N ARG A 221 -8.19 5.48 15.53
CA ARG A 221 -7.22 5.19 16.59
C ARG A 221 -7.82 4.29 17.68
N GLY A 222 -9.10 4.47 17.99
CA GLY A 222 -9.86 3.69 18.95
C GLY A 222 -10.27 2.31 18.44
N GLY A 223 -10.92 1.52 19.30
CA GLY A 223 -11.24 0.11 19.02
C GLY A 223 -12.53 -0.14 18.23
N GLN A 224 -13.22 0.93 17.82
CA GLN A 224 -14.50 0.88 17.13
C GLN A 224 -14.62 2.01 16.08
N MET A 225 -15.58 1.88 15.18
CA MET A 225 -15.91 2.94 14.22
C MET A 225 -16.22 4.26 14.95
N GLY A 226 -15.56 5.34 14.52
CA GLY A 226 -15.76 6.69 15.06
C GLY A 226 -15.01 7.02 16.35
N ASP A 227 -14.26 6.09 16.93
CA ASP A 227 -13.56 6.29 18.21
C ASP A 227 -12.12 6.82 18.03
N GLY A 228 -11.83 7.97 18.62
CA GLY A 228 -10.52 8.61 18.53
C GLY A 228 -10.24 9.29 17.18
N GLU A 229 -8.96 9.44 16.87
CA GLU A 229 -8.50 10.12 15.66
C GLU A 229 -8.89 9.35 14.39
N HIS A 230 -9.43 10.06 13.41
CA HIS A 230 -9.93 9.53 12.15
C HIS A 230 -8.86 9.60 11.06
N PHE A 231 -8.67 8.48 10.38
CA PHE A 231 -7.84 8.30 9.21
C PHE A 231 -8.79 8.04 8.03
N PRO A 232 -9.10 9.05 7.18
CA PRO A 232 -9.97 8.92 6.00
C PRO A 232 -9.72 7.69 5.11
N SER A 233 -8.46 7.48 4.79
CA SER A 233 -7.95 6.30 4.09
C SER A 233 -6.46 6.21 4.37
N VAL A 234 -5.95 5.00 4.51
CA VAL A 234 -4.56 4.80 4.92
C VAL A 234 -3.93 3.62 4.21
N ALA A 235 -2.67 3.77 3.84
CA ALA A 235 -1.85 2.69 3.34
C ALA A 235 -0.96 2.17 4.47
N VAL A 236 -1.04 0.88 4.76
CA VAL A 236 -0.19 0.20 5.76
C VAL A 236 0.64 -0.89 5.08
N PRO A 237 1.92 -1.08 5.44
CA PRO A 237 2.72 -2.20 4.94
C PRO A 237 2.07 -3.52 5.28
N VAL A 238 2.15 -4.50 4.37
CA VAL A 238 1.67 -5.86 4.62
C VAL A 238 2.78 -6.86 4.41
N THR A 239 2.88 -7.80 5.34
CA THR A 239 3.72 -9.00 5.22
C THR A 239 2.86 -10.24 5.45
N PHE A 240 3.34 -11.42 5.03
CA PHE A 240 2.65 -12.68 5.22
C PHE A 240 3.53 -13.64 6.02
N ASP A 241 2.94 -14.36 6.97
CA ASP A 241 3.65 -15.44 7.66
C ASP A 241 3.66 -16.75 6.84
N ALA A 242 4.29 -17.77 7.40
CA ALA A 242 4.44 -19.09 6.76
C ALA A 242 3.10 -19.81 6.46
N HIS A 243 1.98 -19.35 7.03
CA HIS A 243 0.63 -19.86 6.76
C HIS A 243 -0.17 -18.92 5.86
N GLY A 244 0.48 -17.91 5.28
CA GLY A 244 -0.15 -16.90 4.45
C GLY A 244 -1.03 -15.92 5.22
N ARG A 245 -0.94 -15.86 6.57
CA ARG A 245 -1.71 -14.88 7.35
C ARG A 245 -1.08 -13.50 7.18
N ALA A 246 -1.91 -12.50 6.90
CA ALA A 246 -1.46 -11.14 6.73
C ALA A 246 -1.15 -10.45 8.07
N HIS A 247 -0.07 -9.68 8.09
CA HIS A 247 0.40 -8.86 9.22
C HIS A 247 0.58 -7.42 8.77
N PHE A 248 -0.09 -6.50 9.47
CA PHE A 248 -0.24 -5.11 9.05
C PHE A 248 0.72 -4.23 9.87
N GLY A 249 1.52 -3.42 9.17
CA GLY A 249 2.49 -2.50 9.76
C GLY A 249 1.90 -1.13 10.13
N ALA A 250 2.77 -0.24 10.60
CA ALA A 250 2.37 1.13 10.93
C ALA A 250 1.97 1.91 9.67
N PRO A 251 1.03 2.87 9.77
CA PRO A 251 0.56 3.66 8.64
C PRO A 251 1.68 4.45 7.95
N LEU A 252 1.79 4.29 6.63
CA LEU A 252 2.76 5.02 5.80
C LEU A 252 2.36 6.47 5.55
N THR A 253 1.11 6.84 5.87
CA THR A 253 0.66 8.23 5.89
C THR A 253 1.06 8.96 7.18
N GLY A 254 1.73 8.29 8.12
CA GLY A 254 2.14 8.88 9.39
C GLY A 254 1.22 8.49 10.55
N PRO A 255 1.66 8.76 11.79
CA PRO A 255 1.10 8.13 12.99
C PRO A 255 -0.24 8.73 13.45
N ASP A 256 -0.67 9.86 12.89
CA ASP A 256 -1.80 10.68 13.37
C ASP A 256 -2.84 11.00 12.29
N GLY A 257 -2.71 10.45 11.08
CA GLY A 257 -3.72 10.64 10.02
C GLY A 257 -3.76 12.06 9.44
N SER A 258 -2.83 12.93 9.83
CA SER A 258 -2.72 14.30 9.31
C SER A 258 -2.37 14.36 7.82
N ASN A 259 -1.58 13.41 7.33
CA ASN A 259 -1.35 13.25 5.90
C ASN A 259 -2.45 12.37 5.30
N VAL A 260 -3.18 12.94 4.34
CA VAL A 260 -4.25 12.23 3.64
C VAL A 260 -3.69 11.40 2.48
N LEU A 261 -4.06 10.12 2.40
CA LEU A 261 -3.67 9.26 1.28
C LEU A 261 -4.25 9.77 -0.04
N PHE A 262 -5.50 10.24 -0.02
CA PHE A 262 -6.22 10.72 -1.20
C PHE A 262 -6.66 12.18 -1.01
N PRO A 263 -5.91 13.15 -1.56
CA PRO A 263 -6.32 14.54 -1.54
C PRO A 263 -7.59 14.77 -2.37
N LEU A 264 -8.57 15.45 -1.77
CA LEU A 264 -9.81 15.83 -2.44
C LEU A 264 -9.59 16.89 -3.53
N PRO A 265 -10.03 16.66 -4.78
CA PRO A 265 -10.12 17.69 -5.80
C PRO A 265 -10.99 18.87 -5.36
N GLN A 266 -10.68 20.09 -5.79
CA GLN A 266 -11.46 21.27 -5.42
C GLN A 266 -12.93 21.18 -5.88
N ALA A 267 -13.17 20.57 -7.04
CA ALA A 267 -14.53 20.34 -7.54
C ALA A 267 -15.35 19.44 -6.60
N ALA A 268 -14.74 18.39 -6.03
CA ALA A 268 -15.39 17.52 -5.06
C ALA A 268 -15.73 18.28 -3.76
N LYS A 269 -14.79 19.08 -3.25
CA LYS A 269 -15.00 19.94 -2.07
C LYS A 269 -16.14 20.94 -2.28
N ASN A 270 -16.15 21.63 -3.42
CA ASN A 270 -17.20 22.60 -3.74
C ASN A 270 -18.58 21.94 -3.85
N ALA A 271 -18.62 20.68 -4.24
CA ALA A 271 -19.83 19.88 -4.29
C ALA A 271 -20.20 19.27 -2.93
N GLY A 272 -19.43 19.49 -1.86
CA GLY A 272 -19.75 19.07 -0.49
C GLY A 272 -19.03 17.82 0.00
N ALA A 273 -18.08 17.25 -0.75
CA ALA A 273 -17.27 16.13 -0.25
C ALA A 273 -16.34 16.61 0.87
N ASN A 274 -16.31 15.86 1.98
CA ASN A 274 -15.40 16.10 3.11
C ASN A 274 -14.48 14.90 3.38
N ASN A 275 -14.69 13.77 2.70
CA ASN A 275 -13.92 12.55 2.84
C ASN A 275 -13.64 11.92 1.46
N ALA A 276 -12.62 11.08 1.37
CA ALA A 276 -12.24 10.38 0.15
C ALA A 276 -11.92 8.92 0.48
N LEU A 277 -12.57 7.98 -0.20
CA LEU A 277 -12.45 6.55 0.05
C LEU A 277 -11.91 5.80 -1.19
N PRO A 278 -11.16 4.69 -1.00
CA PRO A 278 -10.73 3.85 -2.10
C PRO A 278 -11.95 3.15 -2.70
N ALA A 279 -12.10 3.24 -4.03
CA ALA A 279 -13.18 2.63 -4.79
C ALA A 279 -12.63 1.58 -5.78
N GLY A 280 -11.58 0.88 -5.35
CA GLY A 280 -10.93 -0.24 -6.03
C GLY A 280 -9.80 0.14 -7.00
N SER A 281 -9.11 -0.88 -7.53
CA SER A 281 -7.86 -0.72 -8.27
C SER A 281 -7.80 -1.46 -9.61
N ILE A 282 -6.95 -0.96 -10.50
CA ILE A 282 -6.52 -1.64 -11.73
C ILE A 282 -5.00 -1.81 -11.69
N THR A 283 -4.50 -3.02 -11.94
CA THR A 283 -3.07 -3.30 -12.07
C THR A 283 -2.71 -3.65 -13.51
N THR A 284 -1.66 -2.99 -14.03
CA THR A 284 -1.08 -3.25 -15.36
C THR A 284 0.08 -4.24 -15.28
N ARG A 285 0.43 -4.88 -16.39
CA ARG A 285 1.51 -5.89 -16.43
C ARG A 285 2.90 -5.33 -16.20
N ASP A 286 3.10 -4.06 -16.53
CA ASP A 286 4.34 -3.34 -16.22
C ASP A 286 4.48 -2.95 -14.73
N GLY A 287 3.51 -3.33 -13.89
CA GLY A 287 3.56 -3.16 -12.44
C GLY A 287 2.98 -1.84 -11.93
N ARG A 288 2.44 -0.98 -12.80
CA ARG A 288 1.70 0.21 -12.35
C ARG A 288 0.35 -0.20 -11.76
N THR A 289 -0.11 0.57 -10.77
CA THR A 289 -1.44 0.42 -10.19
C THR A 289 -2.13 1.77 -10.19
N TYR A 290 -3.37 1.79 -10.69
CA TYR A 290 -4.26 2.94 -10.64
C TYR A 290 -5.40 2.63 -9.69
N MET A 291 -5.76 3.57 -8.82
CA MET A 291 -6.92 3.41 -7.92
C MET A 291 -8.00 4.41 -8.28
N MET A 292 -9.24 3.96 -8.31
CA MET A 292 -10.38 4.87 -8.25
C MET A 292 -10.55 5.34 -6.82
N VAL A 293 -10.84 6.63 -6.68
CA VAL A 293 -11.17 7.27 -5.42
C VAL A 293 -12.51 7.95 -5.60
N VAL A 294 -13.35 7.88 -4.58
CA VAL A 294 -14.65 8.52 -4.55
C VAL A 294 -14.70 9.56 -3.44
N GLY A 295 -15.24 10.73 -3.73
CA GLY A 295 -15.58 11.72 -2.72
C GLY A 295 -16.84 11.29 -1.98
N THR A 296 -16.84 11.42 -0.65
CA THR A 296 -18.00 11.14 0.20
C THR A 296 -18.20 12.24 1.22
N ASN A 297 -19.33 12.18 1.92
CA ASN A 297 -19.57 12.97 3.12
C ASN A 297 -19.77 12.01 4.30
N THR A 298 -18.91 12.10 5.31
CA THR A 298 -18.88 11.20 6.48
C THR A 298 -20.21 11.06 7.22
N ASN A 299 -21.13 12.01 7.06
CA ASN A 299 -22.43 11.99 7.74
C ASN A 299 -23.60 11.58 6.83
N GLU A 300 -23.35 11.24 5.56
CA GLU A 300 -24.39 11.03 4.54
C GLU A 300 -24.38 9.62 3.93
N GLY A 301 -23.58 8.71 4.48
CA GLY A 301 -23.51 7.30 4.07
C GLY A 301 -22.65 7.07 2.83
N LEU A 302 -22.94 5.98 2.10
CA LEU A 302 -22.13 5.51 0.96
C LEU A 302 -22.40 6.27 -0.35
N ALA A 303 -23.48 7.05 -0.44
CA ALA A 303 -23.77 7.84 -1.63
C ALA A 303 -22.60 8.79 -1.92
N PRO A 304 -21.97 8.72 -3.12
CA PRO A 304 -20.88 9.61 -3.45
C PRO A 304 -21.27 11.07 -3.30
N GLN A 305 -20.33 11.90 -2.91
CA GLN A 305 -20.46 13.36 -2.93
C GLN A 305 -19.39 13.96 -3.83
N GLY A 306 -19.80 14.84 -4.74
CA GLY A 306 -18.91 15.50 -5.69
C GLY A 306 -18.54 14.66 -6.90
N GLY A 307 -17.95 13.47 -6.74
CA GLY A 307 -17.55 12.63 -7.87
C GLY A 307 -16.47 11.60 -7.56
N SER A 308 -15.90 11.03 -8.63
CA SER A 308 -14.82 10.04 -8.56
C SER A 308 -13.67 10.40 -9.50
N TRP A 309 -12.44 10.01 -9.16
CA TRP A 309 -11.23 10.28 -9.94
C TRP A 309 -10.23 9.13 -9.79
N LEU A 310 -9.27 9.05 -10.72
CA LEU A 310 -8.17 8.10 -10.64
C LEU A 310 -6.96 8.74 -9.97
N VAL A 311 -6.19 7.94 -9.25
CA VAL A 311 -4.85 8.26 -8.76
C VAL A 311 -3.88 7.17 -9.23
N GLU A 312 -2.61 7.53 -9.46
CA GLU A 312 -1.54 6.56 -9.67
C GLU A 312 -0.84 6.27 -8.35
N VAL A 313 -0.65 4.99 -8.05
CA VAL A 313 0.01 4.53 -6.83
C VAL A 313 1.50 4.84 -6.93
N THR A 314 2.06 5.47 -5.90
CA THR A 314 3.49 5.80 -5.82
C THR A 314 4.10 5.31 -4.52
N ASN A 315 5.43 5.27 -4.45
CA ASN A 315 6.18 4.90 -3.24
C ASN A 315 6.08 5.91 -2.08
N ASN A 316 5.28 6.97 -2.21
CA ASN A 316 5.13 8.00 -1.19
C ASN A 316 3.66 8.20 -0.75
N PRO A 317 3.09 7.29 0.05
CA PRO A 317 1.73 7.45 0.59
C PRO A 317 1.55 8.73 1.44
N ALA A 318 2.55 9.11 2.25
CA ALA A 318 2.51 10.35 3.06
C ALA A 318 2.43 11.62 2.21
N GLY A 319 2.92 11.60 0.97
CA GLY A 319 2.81 12.73 0.05
C GLY A 319 1.42 12.92 -0.55
N GLY A 320 0.51 11.96 -0.34
CA GLY A 320 -0.80 11.89 -0.96
C GLY A 320 -0.73 11.50 -2.45
N TRP A 321 -1.45 10.45 -2.83
CA TRP A 321 -1.59 10.07 -4.23
C TRP A 321 -2.54 11.02 -4.93
N LYS A 322 -1.98 11.82 -5.84
CA LYS A 322 -2.70 12.96 -6.42
C LYS A 322 -3.70 12.51 -7.48
N PRO A 323 -4.85 13.20 -7.60
CA PRO A 323 -5.76 13.02 -8.72
C PRO A 323 -5.06 13.18 -10.06
N ILE A 324 -5.32 12.27 -10.99
CA ILE A 324 -4.84 12.35 -12.37
C ILE A 324 -5.73 13.34 -13.13
N ASP A 325 -5.09 14.30 -13.80
CA ASP A 325 -5.78 15.30 -14.61
C ASP A 325 -6.69 14.65 -15.66
N GLY A 326 -7.92 15.16 -15.79
CA GLY A 326 -8.93 14.64 -16.73
C GLY A 326 -9.66 13.38 -16.29
N SER A 327 -9.24 12.70 -15.21
CA SER A 327 -9.91 11.48 -14.72
C SER A 327 -11.15 11.74 -13.85
N TYR A 328 -11.33 12.97 -13.36
CA TYR A 328 -12.47 13.33 -12.52
C TYR A 328 -13.78 13.26 -13.30
N LYS A 329 -14.78 12.56 -12.75
CA LYS A 329 -16.17 12.60 -13.21
C LYS A 329 -17.07 13.02 -12.05
N PRO A 330 -17.93 14.05 -12.23
CA PRO A 330 -18.87 14.44 -11.21
C PRO A 330 -19.88 13.32 -10.95
N TRP A 331 -20.31 13.19 -9.70
CA TRP A 331 -21.36 12.23 -9.36
C TRP A 331 -22.69 12.67 -9.97
N ALA A 332 -23.26 11.81 -10.80
CA ALA A 332 -24.60 11.98 -11.31
C ALA A 332 -25.54 11.04 -10.55
N SER A 333 -26.61 11.60 -10.00
CA SER A 333 -27.52 10.87 -9.12
C SER A 333 -28.97 11.10 -9.46
N ILE A 334 -29.79 10.10 -9.16
CA ILE A 334 -31.25 10.13 -9.26
C ILE A 334 -31.86 10.05 -7.85
N PRO A 335 -33.13 10.49 -7.67
CA PRO A 335 -33.85 10.24 -6.44
C PRO A 335 -33.89 8.73 -6.14
N ASN A 336 -33.62 8.33 -4.90
CA ASN A 336 -33.71 6.93 -4.52
C ASN A 336 -35.19 6.49 -4.48
N PRO A 337 -35.62 5.49 -5.26
CA PRO A 337 -37.00 5.00 -5.21
C PRO A 337 -37.40 4.43 -3.84
N THR A 338 -36.42 3.98 -3.04
CA THR A 338 -36.60 3.45 -1.69
C THR A 338 -36.25 4.45 -0.59
N ALA A 339 -36.10 5.74 -0.93
CA ALA A 339 -35.86 6.80 0.06
C ALA A 339 -36.88 6.74 1.21
N GLY A 340 -36.38 6.76 2.45
CA GLY A 340 -37.21 6.70 3.67
C GLY A 340 -37.32 5.31 4.31
N VAL A 341 -36.84 4.25 3.63
CA VAL A 341 -36.52 2.99 4.30
C VAL A 341 -35.30 3.23 5.21
N PRO A 342 -35.29 2.74 6.47
CA PRO A 342 -34.14 2.92 7.36
C PRO A 342 -32.84 2.41 6.72
N GLY A 343 -31.84 3.29 6.61
CA GLY A 343 -30.54 2.99 6.02
C GLY A 343 -30.40 3.33 4.53
N GLU A 344 -31.49 3.68 3.84
CA GLU A 344 -31.45 4.07 2.42
C GLU A 344 -31.17 5.57 2.24
N PRO A 345 -30.24 5.97 1.35
CA PRO A 345 -29.93 7.38 1.11
C PRO A 345 -31.04 8.06 0.30
N LEU A 346 -31.07 9.40 0.33
CA LEU A 346 -32.05 10.19 -0.44
C LEU A 346 -31.80 10.13 -1.96
N ARG A 347 -30.54 9.98 -2.36
CA ARG A 347 -30.09 9.93 -3.75
C ARG A 347 -29.13 8.78 -3.93
N ILE A 348 -29.19 8.19 -5.12
CA ILE A 348 -28.35 7.07 -5.53
C ILE A 348 -27.72 7.37 -6.89
N SER A 349 -26.63 6.68 -7.18
CA SER A 349 -25.92 6.79 -8.44
C SER A 349 -26.85 6.48 -9.62
N ASP A 350 -26.83 7.33 -10.64
CA ASP A 350 -27.61 7.13 -11.87
C ASP A 350 -26.96 6.01 -12.69
N PRO A 351 -27.61 4.84 -12.89
CA PRO A 351 -27.01 3.70 -13.58
C PRO A 351 -26.71 3.95 -15.06
N ALA A 352 -27.21 5.04 -15.66
CA ALA A 352 -26.89 5.46 -17.02
C ALA A 352 -25.68 6.42 -17.10
N LYS A 353 -24.97 6.62 -15.99
CA LYS A 353 -23.84 7.56 -15.86
C LYS A 353 -22.59 6.84 -15.44
N ALA A 354 -21.47 7.56 -15.51
CA ALA A 354 -20.15 6.99 -15.26
C ALA A 354 -20.09 6.30 -13.88
N PRO A 355 -19.50 5.09 -13.80
CA PRO A 355 -19.38 4.37 -12.54
C PRO A 355 -18.47 5.10 -11.55
N THR A 356 -18.65 4.85 -10.26
CA THR A 356 -17.84 5.46 -9.19
C THR A 356 -16.94 4.48 -8.47
N GLN A 357 -17.04 3.18 -8.77
CA GLN A 357 -16.19 2.11 -8.27
C GLN A 357 -15.74 1.21 -9.43
N ILE A 358 -14.51 0.70 -9.34
CA ILE A 358 -13.90 -0.16 -10.36
C ILE A 358 -13.06 -1.27 -9.73
N SER A 359 -12.80 -2.32 -10.49
CA SER A 359 -11.62 -3.16 -10.30
C SER A 359 -11.20 -3.79 -11.63
N GLY A 360 -9.91 -4.00 -11.85
CA GLY A 360 -9.46 -4.54 -13.12
C GLY A 360 -8.02 -5.03 -13.19
N TYR A 361 -7.70 -5.59 -14.33
CA TYR A 361 -6.37 -6.10 -14.65
C TYR A 361 -6.09 -6.00 -16.15
N GLN A 362 -4.82 -6.05 -16.51
CA GLN A 362 -4.39 -6.20 -17.90
C GLN A 362 -4.24 -7.67 -18.28
N GLY A 363 -5.10 -8.14 -19.19
CA GLY A 363 -5.14 -9.53 -19.63
C GLY A 363 -4.00 -9.90 -20.58
N ASN A 364 -3.93 -11.20 -20.92
CA ASN A 364 -2.92 -11.78 -21.83
C ASN A 364 -2.94 -11.20 -23.24
N ASP A 365 -4.07 -10.62 -23.66
CA ASP A 365 -4.21 -9.93 -24.94
C ASP A 365 -3.70 -8.47 -24.91
N GLY A 366 -3.11 -8.05 -23.80
CA GLY A 366 -2.57 -6.70 -23.60
C GLY A 366 -3.63 -5.64 -23.28
N LYS A 367 -4.92 -5.99 -23.30
CA LYS A 367 -6.02 -5.05 -22.98
C LYS A 367 -6.31 -5.04 -21.49
N ILE A 368 -6.81 -3.91 -21.01
CA ILE A 368 -7.26 -3.76 -19.63
C ILE A 368 -8.76 -4.03 -19.56
N TYR A 369 -9.17 -4.92 -18.67
CA TYR A 369 -10.56 -5.23 -18.39
C TYR A 369 -10.96 -4.68 -17.03
N ILE A 370 -12.08 -3.96 -16.99
CA ILE A 370 -12.53 -3.20 -15.82
C ILE A 370 -13.96 -3.60 -15.49
N ALA A 371 -14.16 -4.27 -14.37
CA ALA A 371 -15.48 -4.41 -13.75
C ALA A 371 -15.80 -3.11 -13.00
N ALA A 372 -16.98 -2.55 -13.19
CA ALA A 372 -17.32 -1.26 -12.60
C ALA A 372 -18.81 -1.13 -12.25
N ASP A 373 -19.08 -0.40 -11.18
CA ASP A 373 -20.42 -0.16 -10.62
C ASP A 373 -20.44 1.17 -9.82
N GLY A 374 -21.49 1.34 -9.01
CA GLY A 374 -21.65 2.48 -8.11
C GLY A 374 -21.10 2.13 -6.74
N PHE A 375 -20.28 3.00 -6.16
CA PHE A 375 -19.75 2.84 -4.81
C PHE A 375 -20.85 2.69 -3.73
N ASP A 376 -22.03 3.26 -3.98
CA ASP A 376 -23.21 3.12 -3.14
C ASP A 376 -23.98 1.80 -3.33
N ARG A 377 -23.49 0.91 -4.20
CA ARG A 377 -24.08 -0.40 -4.51
C ARG A 377 -25.46 -0.32 -5.18
N HIS A 378 -25.79 0.82 -5.80
CA HIS A 378 -27.06 1.01 -6.51
C HIS A 378 -26.96 0.89 -8.04
N GLN A 379 -25.76 0.71 -8.59
CA GLN A 379 -25.58 0.32 -9.99
C GLN A 379 -25.17 -1.16 -10.06
N GLY A 380 -25.71 -1.89 -11.03
CA GLY A 380 -25.25 -3.25 -11.30
C GLY A 380 -23.86 -3.24 -11.94
N VAL A 381 -23.10 -4.31 -11.76
CA VAL A 381 -21.78 -4.47 -12.39
C VAL A 381 -21.90 -4.38 -13.90
N THR A 382 -21.10 -3.50 -14.48
CA THR A 382 -20.83 -3.31 -15.91
C THR A 382 -19.37 -3.65 -16.19
N MET A 383 -19.02 -3.84 -17.47
CA MET A 383 -17.66 -4.20 -17.87
C MET A 383 -17.17 -3.25 -18.95
N TYR A 384 -15.90 -2.87 -18.87
CA TYR A 384 -15.22 -2.04 -19.85
C TYR A 384 -13.91 -2.69 -20.29
N ARG A 385 -13.45 -2.27 -21.47
CA ARG A 385 -12.12 -2.57 -22.01
C ARG A 385 -11.42 -1.28 -22.42
N VAL A 386 -10.11 -1.20 -22.21
CA VAL A 386 -9.33 -0.04 -22.68
C VAL A 386 -7.89 -0.46 -23.01
N ASP A 387 -7.25 0.28 -23.89
CA ASP A 387 -5.80 0.20 -24.09
C ASP A 387 -5.04 0.78 -22.89
N PRO A 388 -3.89 0.20 -22.48
CA PRO A 388 -3.15 0.66 -21.31
C PRO A 388 -2.80 2.16 -21.33
N ASP A 389 -2.46 2.70 -22.50
CA ASP A 389 -2.11 4.11 -22.68
C ASP A 389 -3.31 5.07 -22.51
N HIS A 390 -4.53 4.53 -22.42
CA HIS A 390 -5.77 5.28 -22.28
C HIS A 390 -6.51 4.99 -20.98
N ILE A 391 -5.91 4.21 -20.05
CA ILE A 391 -6.55 3.85 -18.78
C ILE A 391 -7.07 5.05 -17.99
N THR A 392 -6.30 6.14 -17.95
CA THR A 392 -6.64 7.35 -17.18
C THR A 392 -7.71 8.20 -17.84
N ASN A 393 -7.94 8.02 -19.16
CA ASN A 393 -9.01 8.67 -19.89
C ASN A 393 -10.27 7.81 -19.85
N ARG A 394 -11.14 8.12 -18.87
CA ARG A 394 -12.40 7.39 -18.67
C ARG A 394 -13.39 7.50 -19.83
N ASP A 395 -13.25 8.52 -20.69
CA ASP A 395 -14.09 8.66 -21.89
C ASP A 395 -13.59 7.81 -23.06
N ALA A 396 -12.45 7.11 -22.92
CA ALA A 396 -11.94 6.17 -23.92
C ALA A 396 -12.32 4.71 -23.61
N TRP A 397 -12.96 4.47 -22.47
CA TRP A 397 -13.30 3.11 -22.03
C TRP A 397 -14.41 2.54 -22.89
N GLN A 398 -14.14 1.40 -23.54
CA GLN A 398 -15.06 0.71 -24.42
C GLN A 398 -16.03 -0.14 -23.57
N PRO A 399 -17.33 0.18 -23.52
CA PRO A 399 -18.28 -0.55 -22.70
C PRO A 399 -18.66 -1.88 -23.35
N TRP A 400 -18.93 -2.90 -22.52
CA TRP A 400 -19.60 -4.11 -22.98
C TRP A 400 -21.06 -3.82 -23.34
N THR A 401 -21.44 -4.12 -24.58
CA THR A 401 -22.78 -3.86 -25.15
C THR A 401 -23.71 -5.07 -25.07
N GLY A 402 -23.31 -6.13 -24.36
CA GLY A 402 -24.01 -7.42 -24.32
C GLY A 402 -23.50 -8.44 -25.34
N HIS A 403 -22.73 -8.00 -26.34
CA HIS A 403 -22.19 -8.87 -27.39
C HIS A 403 -20.76 -8.51 -27.83
N GLU A 404 -20.36 -7.25 -27.66
CA GLU A 404 -18.99 -6.79 -27.95
C GLU A 404 -18.56 -5.65 -27.02
N PHE A 405 -17.28 -5.28 -27.07
CA PHE A 405 -16.79 -4.02 -26.50
C PHE A 405 -16.93 -2.92 -27.55
N GLY A 406 -17.90 -2.02 -27.33
CA GLY A 406 -18.33 -1.02 -28.29
C GLY A 406 -17.53 0.28 -28.27
N ASN A 407 -18.07 1.31 -28.92
CA ASN A 407 -17.53 2.66 -28.88
C ASN A 407 -17.74 3.30 -27.50
N PRO A 408 -16.81 4.16 -27.02
CA PRO A 408 -16.87 4.70 -25.66
C PRO A 408 -18.13 5.49 -25.30
N GLU A 409 -18.84 6.06 -26.27
CA GLU A 409 -20.06 6.84 -26.03
C GLU A 409 -21.31 5.96 -25.84
N GLN A 410 -21.20 4.65 -26.07
CA GLN A 410 -22.32 3.73 -25.91
C GLN A 410 -22.62 3.47 -24.43
N GLN A 411 -23.86 3.09 -24.14
CA GLN A 411 -24.27 2.74 -22.79
C GLN A 411 -23.86 1.29 -22.47
N PRO A 412 -23.21 1.02 -21.33
CA PRO A 412 -22.87 -0.33 -20.94
C PRO A 412 -24.13 -1.13 -20.59
N VAL A 413 -24.10 -2.42 -20.89
CA VAL A 413 -25.10 -3.37 -20.40
C VAL A 413 -24.56 -4.00 -19.12
N ARG A 414 -25.41 -4.07 -18.08
CA ARG A 414 -25.07 -4.76 -16.85
C ARG A 414 -24.78 -6.24 -17.13
N VAL A 415 -23.72 -6.77 -16.54
CA VAL A 415 -23.34 -8.19 -16.63
C VAL A 415 -23.81 -8.99 -15.42
N SER A 416 -24.12 -8.34 -14.30
CA SER A 416 -24.60 -8.99 -13.08
C SER A 416 -26.13 -9.06 -13.00
N ARG A 417 -26.66 -10.02 -12.24
CA ARG A 417 -28.08 -10.07 -11.87
C ARG A 417 -28.41 -9.24 -10.64
N ASP A 418 -27.55 -9.28 -9.63
CA ASP A 418 -27.67 -8.52 -8.39
C ASP A 418 -26.77 -7.28 -8.43
N ASN A 419 -26.92 -6.38 -7.46
CA ASN A 419 -25.97 -5.29 -7.26
C ASN A 419 -24.82 -5.75 -6.36
N PHE A 420 -23.64 -5.21 -6.62
CA PHE A 420 -22.43 -5.55 -5.88
C PHE A 420 -21.81 -4.30 -5.24
N GLY A 421 -20.87 -4.54 -4.32
CA GLY A 421 -20.00 -3.56 -3.71
C GLY A 421 -18.58 -4.09 -3.56
N GLU A 422 -17.64 -3.17 -3.38
CA GLU A 422 -16.23 -3.45 -3.08
C GLU A 422 -15.60 -4.51 -4.00
N LEU A 423 -15.71 -4.28 -5.31
CA LEU A 423 -15.23 -5.23 -6.32
C LEU A 423 -13.72 -5.48 -6.22
N SER A 424 -13.34 -6.75 -6.40
CA SER A 424 -11.96 -7.19 -6.62
C SER A 424 -11.92 -8.11 -7.84
N PHE A 425 -11.47 -7.58 -8.98
CA PHE A 425 -11.44 -8.26 -10.27
C PHE A 425 -10.00 -8.45 -10.75
N ARG A 426 -9.57 -9.72 -10.84
CA ARG A 426 -8.18 -10.11 -11.12
C ARG A 426 -8.14 -11.22 -12.17
N GLU A 427 -7.01 -11.34 -12.85
CA GLU A 427 -6.65 -12.57 -13.58
C GLU A 427 -5.97 -13.52 -12.60
N VAL A 428 -6.51 -14.73 -12.43
CA VAL A 428 -5.90 -15.79 -11.63
C VAL A 428 -5.75 -17.03 -12.49
N GLU A 429 -4.50 -17.43 -12.71
CA GLU A 429 -4.14 -18.59 -13.54
C GLU A 429 -4.79 -18.56 -14.94
N GLY A 430 -4.78 -17.37 -15.56
CA GLY A 430 -5.33 -17.13 -16.90
C GLY A 430 -6.86 -17.05 -16.95
N ARG A 431 -7.54 -17.01 -15.80
CA ARG A 431 -8.99 -16.89 -15.73
C ARG A 431 -9.45 -15.59 -15.05
N PRO A 432 -10.54 -14.97 -15.53
CA PRO A 432 -11.16 -13.85 -14.84
C PRO A 432 -11.76 -14.32 -13.52
N VAL A 433 -11.40 -13.66 -12.42
CA VAL A 433 -11.95 -13.92 -11.09
C VAL A 433 -12.45 -12.61 -10.49
N LEU A 434 -13.72 -12.58 -10.11
CA LEU A 434 -14.35 -11.46 -9.42
C LEU A 434 -14.73 -11.90 -8.01
N SER A 435 -14.34 -11.12 -7.01
CA SER A 435 -14.80 -11.26 -5.64
C SER A 435 -15.40 -9.93 -5.18
N GLY A 436 -16.43 -9.99 -4.33
CA GLY A 436 -17.09 -8.79 -3.84
C GLY A 436 -18.33 -9.09 -3.01
N PHE A 437 -18.89 -8.04 -2.40
CA PHE A 437 -20.14 -8.10 -1.66
C PHE A 437 -21.33 -8.12 -2.61
N ASN A 438 -22.16 -9.16 -2.56
CA ASN A 438 -23.42 -9.26 -3.28
C ASN A 438 -24.56 -8.70 -2.41
N GLY A 439 -25.03 -7.49 -2.74
CA GLY A 439 -26.11 -6.82 -2.01
C GLY A 439 -27.47 -7.49 -2.13
N GLY A 440 -27.69 -8.33 -3.15
CA GLY A 440 -28.93 -9.11 -3.30
C GLY A 440 -29.02 -10.27 -2.31
N THR A 441 -27.89 -10.86 -1.92
CA THR A 441 -27.85 -12.00 -1.00
C THR A 441 -27.29 -11.67 0.39
N GLY A 442 -26.63 -10.51 0.54
CA GLY A 442 -25.95 -10.10 1.77
C GLY A 442 -24.64 -10.86 2.04
N ASN A 443 -24.05 -11.48 1.01
CA ASN A 443 -22.88 -12.33 1.13
C ASN A 443 -21.67 -11.73 0.39
N THR A 444 -20.48 -12.02 0.86
CA THR A 444 -19.28 -11.93 0.01
C THR A 444 -19.13 -13.23 -0.76
N GLU A 445 -18.89 -13.16 -2.07
CA GLU A 445 -18.69 -14.32 -2.93
C GLU A 445 -17.52 -14.15 -3.89
N VAL A 446 -16.94 -15.28 -4.32
CA VAL A 446 -15.96 -15.37 -5.40
C VAL A 446 -16.62 -16.02 -6.60
N ARG A 447 -16.42 -15.44 -7.79
CA ARG A 447 -16.85 -15.97 -9.08
C ARG A 447 -15.63 -16.21 -9.95
N VAL A 448 -15.55 -17.39 -10.56
CA VAL A 448 -14.48 -17.75 -11.50
C VAL A 448 -15.09 -17.94 -12.89
N GLY A 449 -14.74 -17.07 -13.83
CA GLY A 449 -15.25 -17.09 -15.20
C GLY A 449 -14.49 -18.09 -16.05
N ASN A 450 -15.09 -18.58 -17.13
CA ASN A 450 -14.50 -19.68 -17.93
C ASN A 450 -13.34 -19.22 -18.79
N ALA A 451 -13.52 -18.13 -19.55
CA ALA A 451 -12.49 -17.57 -20.41
C ALA A 451 -12.62 -16.05 -20.52
N PHE A 452 -13.74 -15.55 -21.04
CA PHE A 452 -13.88 -14.12 -21.31
C PHE A 452 -14.30 -13.33 -20.05
N PRO A 453 -13.70 -12.15 -19.79
CA PRO A 453 -14.03 -11.29 -18.65
C PRO A 453 -15.52 -10.99 -18.46
N SER A 454 -16.26 -10.79 -19.56
CA SER A 454 -17.70 -10.49 -19.54
C SER A 454 -18.58 -11.69 -19.15
N GLU A 455 -18.05 -12.92 -19.14
CA GLU A 455 -18.81 -14.15 -18.84
C GLU A 455 -18.86 -14.49 -17.34
N ILE A 456 -18.23 -13.68 -16.49
CA ILE A 456 -18.02 -13.95 -15.06
C ILE A 456 -19.31 -14.19 -14.27
N PHE A 457 -20.44 -13.62 -14.71
CA PHE A 457 -21.75 -13.79 -14.07
C PHE A 457 -22.66 -14.82 -14.77
N ASP A 458 -22.56 -14.96 -16.10
CA ASP A 458 -23.44 -15.83 -16.89
C ASP A 458 -22.93 -17.28 -16.98
N LYS A 459 -21.61 -17.46 -16.99
CA LYS A 459 -20.96 -18.77 -17.14
C LYS A 459 -19.96 -19.06 -16.02
N GLY A 460 -19.76 -18.14 -15.09
CA GLY A 460 -18.84 -18.30 -13.98
C GLY A 460 -19.41 -19.14 -12.84
N SER A 461 -18.54 -19.89 -12.18
CA SER A 461 -18.88 -20.66 -10.98
C SER A 461 -18.76 -19.76 -9.73
N SER A 462 -19.79 -19.71 -8.88
CA SER A 462 -19.78 -18.94 -7.63
C SER A 462 -19.40 -19.81 -6.42
N THR A 463 -18.72 -19.20 -5.46
CA THR A 463 -18.42 -19.74 -4.14
C THR A 463 -18.73 -18.70 -3.07
N LEU A 464 -19.58 -19.09 -2.12
CA LEU A 464 -19.89 -18.28 -0.94
C LEU A 464 -18.65 -18.18 -0.04
N VAL A 465 -18.16 -16.97 0.21
CA VAL A 465 -16.99 -16.71 1.07
C VAL A 465 -17.43 -16.38 2.49
N ALA A 466 -18.19 -15.30 2.64
CA ALA A 466 -18.72 -14.87 3.93
C ALA A 466 -20.24 -14.84 3.85
N ALA A 467 -20.87 -15.70 4.66
CA ALA A 467 -22.31 -15.83 4.71
C ALA A 467 -22.91 -14.72 5.58
N GLY A 468 -23.67 -13.80 4.98
CA GLY A 468 -24.49 -12.84 5.72
C GLY A 468 -25.53 -13.55 6.59
N GLY A 469 -26.14 -12.80 7.51
CA GLY A 469 -27.11 -13.32 8.46
C GLY A 469 -27.33 -12.36 9.62
N SER A 470 -27.96 -12.86 10.67
CA SER A 470 -28.20 -12.08 11.89
C SER A 470 -27.04 -12.20 12.88
N TRP A 471 -26.80 -11.15 13.68
CA TRP A 471 -25.86 -11.22 14.80
C TRP A 471 -26.24 -12.32 15.79
N GLY A 472 -25.26 -13.16 16.16
CA GLY A 472 -25.43 -14.29 17.08
C GLY A 472 -25.74 -15.64 16.41
N GLU A 473 -25.98 -15.67 15.09
CA GLU A 473 -26.12 -16.93 14.34
C GLU A 473 -24.75 -17.61 14.15
N PRO A 474 -24.61 -18.92 14.42
CA PRO A 474 -23.38 -19.66 14.14
C PRO A 474 -23.02 -19.62 12.65
N ASP A 475 -21.72 -19.55 12.37
CA ASP A 475 -21.14 -19.59 11.02
C ASP A 475 -21.61 -18.47 10.07
N ARG A 476 -22.15 -17.37 10.62
CA ARG A 476 -22.51 -16.16 9.88
C ARG A 476 -21.51 -15.03 10.14
N VAL A 477 -21.39 -14.19 9.14
CA VAL A 477 -20.65 -12.92 9.15
C VAL A 477 -21.64 -11.80 8.80
N PRO A 478 -22.52 -11.41 9.74
CA PRO A 478 -23.50 -10.33 9.51
C PRO A 478 -22.81 -9.05 9.07
N GLN A 479 -23.45 -8.31 8.15
CA GLN A 479 -22.95 -7.02 7.67
C GLN A 479 -21.50 -7.08 7.15
N ASN A 480 -21.13 -8.21 6.53
CA ASN A 480 -19.87 -8.32 5.81
C ASN A 480 -19.89 -7.43 4.56
N TYR A 481 -18.71 -7.03 4.10
CA TYR A 481 -18.47 -6.34 2.84
C TYR A 481 -17.00 -6.48 2.44
N GLY A 482 -16.58 -5.89 1.32
CA GLY A 482 -15.25 -6.15 0.78
C GLY A 482 -15.24 -7.42 -0.06
N GLY A 483 -14.23 -8.27 0.15
CA GLY A 483 -13.97 -9.44 -0.69
C GLY A 483 -12.73 -9.22 -1.57
N TYR A 484 -11.66 -8.68 -1.01
CA TYR A 484 -10.44 -8.37 -1.76
C TYR A 484 -9.55 -9.60 -1.93
N ILE A 485 -9.25 -9.96 -3.17
CA ILE A 485 -8.36 -11.08 -3.50
C ILE A 485 -6.93 -10.70 -3.11
N MET A 486 -6.31 -11.51 -2.25
CA MET A 486 -4.94 -11.31 -1.78
C MET A 486 -3.91 -11.69 -2.87
N PRO A 487 -2.74 -11.04 -2.90
CA PRO A 487 -1.63 -11.44 -3.76
C PRO A 487 -1.25 -12.91 -3.58
N GLY A 488 -0.86 -13.56 -4.68
CA GLY A 488 -0.47 -14.98 -4.68
C GLY A 488 -1.62 -15.98 -4.71
N ALA A 489 -2.87 -15.53 -4.85
CA ALA A 489 -4.03 -16.40 -5.03
C ALA A 489 -3.90 -17.34 -6.25
N THR A 490 -4.45 -18.55 -6.11
CA THR A 490 -4.55 -19.60 -7.13
C THR A 490 -5.97 -20.15 -7.19
N LEU A 491 -6.38 -20.83 -8.26
CA LEU A 491 -7.75 -21.38 -8.36
C LEU A 491 -8.03 -22.51 -7.37
N ASP A 492 -6.99 -23.14 -6.80
CA ASP A 492 -7.13 -24.14 -5.75
C ASP A 492 -7.01 -23.55 -4.33
N ASN A 493 -6.54 -22.30 -4.21
CA ASN A 493 -6.22 -21.71 -2.91
C ASN A 493 -6.08 -20.18 -3.01
N MET A 494 -7.05 -19.44 -2.47
CA MET A 494 -7.12 -17.98 -2.46
C MET A 494 -7.25 -17.44 -1.05
N GLY A 495 -6.53 -16.35 -0.78
CA GLY A 495 -6.77 -15.51 0.39
C GLY A 495 -7.75 -14.42 0.01
N ILE A 496 -8.81 -14.23 0.78
CA ILE A 496 -9.78 -13.14 0.58
C ILE A 496 -9.87 -12.33 1.87
N LEU A 497 -9.79 -10.99 1.76
CA LEU A 497 -10.04 -10.10 2.88
C LEU A 497 -11.48 -9.59 2.86
N VAL A 498 -12.19 -9.81 3.96
CA VAL A 498 -13.61 -9.46 4.13
C VAL A 498 -13.70 -8.56 5.35
N SER A 499 -14.34 -7.41 5.21
CA SER A 499 -14.61 -6.50 6.31
C SER A 499 -15.94 -6.81 6.97
N GLN A 500 -16.06 -6.46 8.25
CA GLN A 500 -17.29 -6.56 9.00
C GLN A 500 -17.50 -5.32 9.85
N TRP A 501 -18.71 -4.74 9.79
CA TRP A 501 -19.10 -3.57 10.56
C TRP A 501 -20.46 -3.74 11.21
N ASN A 502 -20.50 -3.71 12.54
CA ASN A 502 -21.76 -3.72 13.28
C ASN A 502 -22.37 -2.32 13.36
N THR A 503 -23.47 -2.11 12.65
CA THR A 503 -24.23 -0.85 12.70
C THR A 503 -25.42 -0.90 13.65
N THR A 504 -25.60 -1.99 14.39
CA THR A 504 -26.74 -2.12 15.30
C THR A 504 -26.61 -1.17 16.49
N PRO A 505 -27.72 -0.64 17.02
CA PRO A 505 -27.68 0.23 18.21
C PRO A 505 -27.14 -0.46 19.47
N VAL A 506 -27.12 -1.80 19.50
CA VAL A 506 -26.72 -2.58 20.68
C VAL A 506 -25.20 -2.64 20.82
N ASN A 507 -24.47 -2.73 19.70
CA ASN A 507 -23.00 -2.75 19.66
C ASN A 507 -22.52 -1.83 18.52
N PRO A 508 -22.76 -0.51 18.62
CA PRO A 508 -22.49 0.40 17.50
C PRO A 508 -20.98 0.49 17.24
N GLY A 509 -20.58 0.12 16.03
CA GLY A 509 -19.19 0.19 15.58
C GLY A 509 -18.30 -0.98 16.02
N ILE A 510 -18.86 -2.04 16.63
CA ILE A 510 -18.09 -3.21 17.11
C ILE A 510 -18.72 -4.54 16.63
N PRO A 511 -17.99 -5.36 15.85
CA PRO A 511 -16.66 -5.11 15.32
C PRO A 511 -16.65 -4.07 14.18
N TYR A 512 -15.48 -3.49 13.95
CA TYR A 512 -15.09 -2.79 12.74
C TYR A 512 -13.70 -3.30 12.33
N THR A 513 -13.69 -4.38 11.54
CA THR A 513 -12.54 -5.26 11.36
C THR A 513 -12.40 -5.74 9.92
N VAL A 514 -11.20 -6.19 9.59
CA VAL A 514 -10.89 -6.96 8.38
C VAL A 514 -10.49 -8.37 8.78
N GLU A 515 -11.20 -9.36 8.24
CA GLU A 515 -10.99 -10.79 8.45
C GLU A 515 -10.39 -11.44 7.20
N GLN A 516 -9.56 -12.45 7.41
CA GLN A 516 -8.94 -13.22 6.33
C GLN A 516 -9.64 -14.56 6.15
N PHE A 517 -10.02 -14.87 4.91
CA PHE A 517 -10.62 -16.13 4.51
C PHE A 517 -9.66 -16.90 3.61
N GLN A 518 -9.62 -18.21 3.79
CA GLN A 518 -9.03 -19.15 2.83
C GLN A 518 -10.16 -19.76 1.99
N VAL A 519 -10.00 -19.77 0.67
CA VAL A 519 -11.03 -20.20 -0.29
C VAL A 519 -10.40 -21.13 -1.32
N ASN A 520 -10.97 -22.31 -1.53
CA ASN A 520 -10.77 -23.08 -2.76
C ASN A 520 -12.04 -22.89 -3.60
N PRO A 521 -12.09 -21.97 -4.57
CA PRO A 521 -13.32 -21.65 -5.26
C PRO A 521 -13.79 -22.79 -6.17
N ASN A 522 -15.09 -22.81 -6.44
CA ASN A 522 -15.68 -23.57 -7.54
C ASN A 522 -15.12 -23.00 -8.83
N HIS A 523 -14.43 -23.84 -9.59
CA HIS A 523 -13.82 -23.42 -10.84
C HIS A 523 -13.83 -24.53 -11.90
N ARG A 524 -14.41 -25.70 -11.61
CA ARG A 524 -14.49 -26.83 -12.55
C ARG A 524 -15.83 -26.92 -13.23
#